data_AF-A0A7M1B0Y9-F1
#
_entry.id   AF-A0A7M1B0Y9-F1
#
_cell.length_a   1.000
_cell.length_b   1.000
_cell.length_c   1.000
_cell.angle_alpha   90.00
_cell.angle_beta   90.00
_cell.angle_gamma   90.00
#
_symmetry.space_group_name_H-M   'P 1'
#
loop_
_entity.id
_entity.type
_entity.pdbx_description
1 polymer ?
#
loop_
_entity_poly.entity_id
_entity_poly.type
_entity_poly.pdbx_seq_one_letter_code
_entity_poly.pdbx_strand_id
1 'polypeptide(L)'
;MLKKSKYLLSAALLGLLVSFTPASQLEAAPMKKGSKPFLIQNPNLPHLTMLVKKMWDSKELALTPKQKKELLQVRKQTLSSVMGLKKKIMPLEQKIAKLSQQGVAPQELKSLVDKVASYKAQATMTHLQCIYDTKKILSKEQLRTLLHK
;
A
#
# COMPACT_ATOMS: atom_id res chain seq x y z
N MET A 1 -22.89 53.29 -65.98
CA MET A 1 -21.50 53.07 -65.53
C MET A 1 -21.34 53.61 -64.10
N LEU A 2 -20.64 52.84 -63.24
CA LEU A 2 -20.12 53.17 -61.90
C LEU A 2 -21.05 53.27 -60.67
N LYS A 3 -21.09 52.14 -59.92
CA LYS A 3 -20.87 51.93 -58.47
C LYS A 3 -21.09 53.11 -57.48
N LYS A 4 -21.82 52.84 -56.39
CA LYS A 4 -21.23 52.57 -55.05
C LYS A 4 -22.26 52.01 -54.04
N SER A 5 -21.87 50.88 -53.47
CA SER A 5 -22.42 50.15 -52.33
C SER A 5 -22.41 50.99 -51.04
N LYS A 6 -23.34 50.72 -50.11
CA LYS A 6 -23.13 50.98 -48.68
C LYS A 6 -24.15 50.25 -47.78
N TYR A 7 -23.59 49.45 -46.87
CA TYR A 7 -24.17 48.87 -45.65
C TYR A 7 -24.87 47.51 -45.73
N LEU A 8 -24.02 46.48 -45.63
CA LEU A 8 -24.29 45.18 -45.01
C LEU A 8 -24.69 45.37 -43.53
N LEU A 9 -25.91 44.96 -43.17
CA LEU A 9 -26.29 44.66 -41.79
C LEU A 9 -25.92 43.19 -41.51
N SER A 10 -24.81 42.98 -40.80
CA SER A 10 -24.48 41.68 -40.21
C SER A 10 -25.40 41.43 -39.02
N ALA A 11 -26.35 40.50 -39.17
CA ALA A 11 -27.03 39.87 -38.06
C ALA A 11 -26.13 38.74 -37.54
N ALA A 12 -25.38 39.00 -36.48
CA ALA A 12 -24.64 37.98 -35.75
C ALA A 12 -25.63 37.08 -35.00
N LEU A 13 -25.98 35.92 -35.57
CA LEU A 13 -26.57 34.83 -34.82
C LEU A 13 -25.47 34.20 -33.93
N LEU A 14 -25.42 34.61 -32.67
CA LEU A 14 -24.78 33.83 -31.61
C LEU A 14 -25.64 32.58 -31.36
N GLY A 15 -25.40 31.52 -32.12
CA GLY A 15 -25.86 30.19 -31.76
C GLY A 15 -25.03 29.67 -30.59
N LEU A 16 -25.64 29.55 -29.41
CA LEU A 16 -25.08 28.83 -28.28
C LEU A 16 -24.75 27.39 -28.71
N LEU A 17 -23.47 27.11 -28.95
CA LEU A 17 -22.95 25.76 -28.97
C LEU A 17 -22.89 25.28 -27.52
N VAL A 18 -23.96 24.59 -27.08
CA VAL A 18 -23.90 23.76 -25.88
C VAL A 18 -23.02 22.56 -26.24
N SER A 19 -21.72 22.68 -25.96
CA SER A 19 -20.79 21.58 -26.06
C SER A 19 -21.19 20.52 -25.02
N PHE A 20 -21.92 19.50 -25.49
CA PHE A 20 -22.04 18.23 -24.78
C PHE A 20 -20.63 17.67 -24.63
N THR A 21 -20.04 17.83 -23.45
CA THR A 21 -18.86 17.07 -23.08
C THR A 21 -19.35 15.64 -22.82
N PRO A 22 -18.90 14.64 -23.58
CA PRO A 22 -19.24 13.26 -23.26
C PRO A 22 -18.63 12.93 -21.90
N ALA A 23 -19.44 12.36 -21.00
CA ALA A 23 -19.07 11.94 -19.64
C ALA A 23 -18.08 10.75 -19.61
N SER A 24 -17.28 10.58 -20.66
CA SER A 24 -16.48 9.40 -20.93
C SER A 24 -15.01 9.78 -21.04
N GLN A 25 -14.41 10.19 -19.92
CA GLN A 25 -12.96 10.11 -19.72
C GLN A 25 -12.62 10.31 -18.23
N LEU A 26 -13.18 9.45 -17.37
CA LEU A 26 -12.49 9.10 -16.12
C LEU A 26 -11.36 8.13 -16.49
N GLU A 27 -10.29 8.68 -17.04
CA GLU A 27 -9.11 7.92 -17.38
C GLU A 27 -8.45 7.47 -16.07
N ALA A 28 -8.52 6.17 -15.79
CA ALA A 28 -8.02 5.59 -14.55
C ALA A 28 -6.51 5.88 -14.43
N ALA A 29 -6.14 6.66 -13.42
CA ALA A 29 -4.75 7.00 -13.14
C ALA A 29 -3.87 5.73 -13.02
N PRO A 30 -2.58 5.80 -13.42
CA PRO A 30 -1.68 4.64 -13.39
C PRO A 30 -1.56 4.07 -11.97
N MET A 31 -1.93 2.80 -11.78
CA MET A 31 -1.88 2.12 -10.48
C MET A 31 -0.43 2.00 -9.97
N LYS A 32 -0.08 2.81 -8.97
CA LYS A 32 1.24 2.89 -8.34
C LYS A 32 1.35 1.93 -7.14
N LYS A 33 2.51 1.27 -7.04
CA LYS A 33 3.09 0.47 -5.92
C LYS A 33 2.09 -0.28 -5.03
N GLY A 34 2.07 -1.62 -5.17
CA GLY A 34 1.16 -2.52 -4.45
C GLY A 34 1.08 -2.29 -2.93
N SER A 35 -0.12 -2.48 -2.38
CA SER A 35 -0.45 -2.20 -0.98
C SER A 35 0.46 -2.99 -0.02
N LYS A 36 0.75 -2.39 1.14
CA LYS A 36 1.41 -3.11 2.22
C LYS A 36 0.43 -4.13 2.81
N PRO A 37 0.89 -5.34 3.20
CA PRO A 37 0.01 -6.39 3.68
C PRO A 37 -0.50 -6.17 5.11
N PHE A 38 -0.12 -5.07 5.78
CA PHE A 38 -0.44 -4.81 7.18
C PHE A 38 -1.63 -3.87 7.33
N LEU A 39 -2.47 -4.15 8.33
CA LEU A 39 -3.57 -3.30 8.74
C LEU A 39 -3.05 -2.06 9.47
N ILE A 40 -2.15 -2.26 10.44
CA ILE A 40 -1.53 -1.16 11.19
C ILE A 40 -0.20 -0.78 10.54
N GLN A 41 -0.06 0.49 10.15
CA GLN A 41 1.13 1.03 9.47
C GLN A 41 1.77 2.19 10.24
N ASN A 42 1.71 2.14 11.57
CA ASN A 42 2.26 3.17 12.44
C ASN A 42 3.80 3.22 12.31
N PRO A 43 4.42 4.38 12.01
CA PRO A 43 5.87 4.50 11.92
C PRO A 43 6.62 4.14 13.21
N ASN A 44 5.94 4.19 14.36
CA ASN A 44 6.50 3.81 15.66
C ASN A 44 6.57 2.28 15.87
N LEU A 45 6.04 1.47 14.95
CA LEU A 45 6.26 0.02 14.96
C LEU A 45 7.60 -0.31 14.29
N PRO A 46 8.64 -0.71 15.05
CA PRO A 46 9.96 -0.89 14.49
C PRO A 46 10.02 -2.10 13.56
N HIS A 47 10.83 -1.99 12.52
CA HIS A 47 11.15 -3.10 11.63
C HIS A 47 12.41 -3.84 12.13
N LEU A 48 12.35 -4.38 13.37
CA LEU A 48 13.54 -4.88 14.09
C LEU A 48 14.40 -5.87 13.27
N THR A 49 13.79 -6.80 12.55
CA THR A 49 14.54 -7.76 11.71
C THR A 49 15.31 -7.10 10.57
N MET A 50 14.89 -5.92 10.10
CA MET A 50 15.64 -5.12 9.13
C MET A 50 16.78 -4.34 9.78
N LEU A 51 16.57 -3.82 10.99
CA LEU A 51 17.62 -3.16 11.77
C LEU A 51 18.73 -4.16 12.13
N VAL A 52 18.34 -5.33 12.64
CA VAL A 52 19.24 -6.47 12.89
C VAL A 52 20.02 -6.85 11.63
N LYS A 53 19.36 -6.97 10.47
CA LYS A 53 20.03 -7.30 9.21
C LYS A 53 21.11 -6.27 8.84
N LYS A 54 20.85 -4.97 9.03
CA LYS A 54 21.83 -3.91 8.75
C LYS A 54 23.07 -3.98 9.64
N MET A 55 22.95 -4.60 10.80
CA MET A 55 24.00 -4.67 11.83
C MET A 55 24.47 -6.11 12.10
N TRP A 56 24.17 -7.05 11.20
CA TRP A 56 24.28 -8.50 11.42
C TRP A 56 25.67 -8.96 11.90
N ASP A 57 26.72 -8.36 11.33
CA ASP A 57 28.12 -8.65 11.65
C ASP A 57 28.83 -7.47 12.31
N SER A 58 28.07 -6.49 12.82
CA SER A 58 28.64 -5.35 13.51
C SER A 58 29.21 -5.76 14.88
N LYS A 59 30.39 -5.26 15.20
CA LYS A 59 30.99 -5.41 16.54
C LYS A 59 30.13 -4.76 17.63
N GLU A 60 29.40 -3.70 17.28
CA GLU A 60 28.54 -2.96 18.21
C GLU A 60 27.28 -3.73 18.63
N LEU A 61 26.65 -4.48 17.70
CA LEU A 61 25.51 -5.33 18.04
C LEU A 61 25.95 -6.67 18.67
N ALA A 62 27.16 -7.14 18.36
CA ALA A 62 27.81 -8.30 18.97
C ALA A 62 26.88 -9.54 19.10
N LEU A 63 26.17 -9.90 18.04
CA LEU A 63 25.26 -11.05 18.06
C LEU A 63 26.03 -12.35 18.29
N THR A 64 25.62 -13.12 19.30
CA THR A 64 26.16 -14.47 19.53
C THR A 64 25.71 -15.44 18.42
N PRO A 65 26.42 -16.55 18.19
CA PRO A 65 25.99 -17.57 17.22
C PRO A 65 24.57 -18.11 17.51
N LYS A 66 24.22 -18.28 18.79
CA LYS A 66 22.88 -18.70 19.22
C LYS A 66 21.81 -17.67 18.80
N GLN A 67 22.04 -16.39 19.09
CA GLN A 67 21.12 -15.32 18.71
C GLN A 67 20.95 -15.24 17.19
N LYS A 68 22.04 -15.34 16.41
CA LYS A 68 21.98 -15.34 14.94
C LYS A 68 21.07 -16.47 14.44
N LYS A 69 21.21 -17.68 14.98
CA LYS A 69 20.36 -18.83 14.61
C LYS A 69 18.88 -18.57 14.92
N GLU A 70 18.57 -18.09 16.12
CA GLU A 70 17.19 -17.80 16.54
C GLU A 70 16.56 -16.66 15.72
N LEU A 71 17.31 -15.59 15.43
CA LEU A 71 16.85 -14.46 14.61
C LEU A 71 16.58 -14.86 13.15
N LEU A 72 17.39 -15.76 12.58
CA LEU A 72 17.12 -16.32 11.25
C LEU A 72 15.81 -17.12 11.22
N GLN A 73 15.53 -17.88 12.29
CA GLN A 73 14.28 -18.63 12.40
C GLN A 73 13.07 -17.69 12.48
N VAL A 74 13.13 -16.67 13.35
CA VAL A 74 12.07 -15.63 13.44
C VAL A 74 11.85 -14.96 12.08
N ARG A 75 12.93 -14.58 11.38
CA ARG A 75 12.85 -13.98 10.05
C ARG A 75 12.20 -14.92 9.03
N LYS A 76 12.59 -16.19 9.00
CA LYS A 76 12.04 -17.20 8.08
C LYS A 76 10.53 -17.36 8.29
N GLN A 77 10.09 -17.54 9.52
CA GLN A 77 8.67 -17.68 9.88
C GLN A 77 7.87 -16.43 9.51
N THR A 78 8.38 -15.26 9.88
CA THR A 78 7.75 -13.96 9.58
C THR A 78 7.57 -13.76 8.08
N LEU A 79 8.64 -13.94 7.29
CA LEU A 79 8.58 -13.74 5.85
C LEU A 79 7.66 -14.75 5.17
N SER A 80 7.71 -16.03 5.58
CA SER A 80 6.83 -17.06 5.03
C SER A 80 5.35 -16.72 5.25
N SER A 81 4.99 -16.36 6.48
CA SER A 81 3.61 -15.98 6.83
C SER A 81 3.15 -14.72 6.08
N VAL A 82 3.92 -13.63 6.14
CA VAL A 82 3.56 -12.36 5.50
C VAL A 82 3.45 -12.51 3.97
N MET A 83 4.38 -13.23 3.34
CA MET A 83 4.32 -13.46 1.90
C MET A 83 3.14 -14.35 1.50
N GLY A 84 2.81 -15.37 2.31
CA GLY A 84 1.62 -16.19 2.11
C GLY A 84 0.34 -15.36 2.19
N LEU A 85 0.23 -14.46 3.17
CA LEU A 85 -0.90 -13.54 3.31
C LEU A 85 -0.96 -12.53 2.16
N LYS A 86 0.17 -11.96 1.74
CA LYS A 86 0.24 -11.04 0.61
C LYS A 86 -0.32 -11.65 -0.69
N LYS A 87 0.01 -12.92 -0.96
CA LYS A 87 -0.53 -13.67 -2.11
C LYS A 87 -2.05 -13.83 -2.06
N LYS A 88 -2.66 -13.84 -0.86
CA LYS A 88 -4.12 -13.90 -0.67
C LYS A 88 -4.78 -12.52 -0.73
N ILE A 89 -4.11 -11.48 -0.23
CA ILE A 89 -4.63 -10.10 -0.18
C ILE A 89 -4.68 -9.47 -1.57
N MET A 90 -3.58 -9.56 -2.34
CA MET A 90 -3.47 -8.82 -3.61
C MET A 90 -4.58 -9.14 -4.61
N PRO A 91 -4.94 -10.41 -4.88
CA PRO A 91 -6.02 -10.71 -5.82
C PRO A 91 -7.39 -10.23 -5.34
N LEU A 92 -7.64 -10.23 -4.02
CA LEU A 92 -8.89 -9.73 -3.46
C LEU A 92 -9.01 -8.21 -3.61
N GLU A 93 -7.93 -7.46 -3.34
CA GLU A 93 -7.93 -6.01 -3.55
C GLU A 93 -8.11 -5.63 -5.02
N GLN A 94 -7.46 -6.35 -5.94
CA GLN A 94 -7.67 -6.19 -7.38
C GLN A 94 -9.12 -6.48 -7.79
N LYS A 95 -9.72 -7.55 -7.24
CA LYS A 95 -11.13 -7.88 -7.48
C LYS A 95 -12.07 -6.80 -6.97
N ILE A 96 -11.85 -6.28 -5.75
CA ILE A 96 -12.64 -5.18 -5.18
C ILE A 96 -12.54 -3.93 -6.06
N ALA A 97 -11.33 -3.55 -6.48
CA ALA A 97 -11.12 -2.39 -7.35
C ALA A 97 -11.87 -2.55 -8.69
N LYS A 98 -11.78 -3.72 -9.33
CA LYS A 98 -12.50 -4.02 -10.57
C LYS A 98 -14.02 -3.93 -10.40
N LEU A 99 -14.57 -4.57 -9.37
CA LEU A 99 -16.02 -4.56 -9.12
C LEU A 99 -16.54 -3.14 -8.80
N SER A 100 -15.73 -2.36 -8.08
CA SER A 100 -16.05 -0.95 -7.80
C SER A 100 -16.11 -0.11 -9.08
N GLN A 101 -15.19 -0.33 -10.03
CA GLN A 101 -15.22 0.34 -11.35
C GLN A 101 -16.43 -0.08 -12.19
N GLN A 102 -16.97 -1.28 -11.95
CA GLN A 102 -18.19 -1.79 -12.61
C GLN A 102 -19.49 -1.29 -11.94
N GLY A 103 -19.40 -0.46 -10.90
CA GLY A 103 -20.57 0.11 -10.23
C GLY A 103 -21.25 -0.83 -9.22
N VAL A 104 -20.60 -1.91 -8.82
CA VAL A 104 -21.13 -2.82 -7.79
C VAL A 104 -21.30 -2.08 -6.46
N ALA A 105 -22.45 -2.26 -5.82
CA ALA A 105 -22.78 -1.56 -4.58
C ALA A 105 -21.81 -1.95 -3.44
N PRO A 106 -21.40 -1.02 -2.55
CA PRO A 106 -20.49 -1.32 -1.46
C PRO A 106 -20.93 -2.48 -0.55
N GLN A 107 -22.24 -2.65 -0.35
CA GLN A 107 -22.84 -3.71 0.46
C GLN A 107 -22.50 -5.10 -0.10
N GLU A 108 -22.47 -5.25 -1.42
CA GLU A 108 -22.10 -6.48 -2.11
C GLU A 108 -20.59 -6.77 -2.03
N LEU A 109 -19.77 -5.73 -1.85
CA LEU A 109 -18.32 -5.86 -1.68
C LEU A 109 -17.91 -6.20 -0.24
N LYS A 110 -18.82 -6.06 0.74
CA LYS A 110 -18.53 -6.17 2.17
C LYS A 110 -17.75 -7.43 2.53
N SER A 111 -18.19 -8.60 2.05
CA SER A 111 -17.54 -9.88 2.36
C SER A 111 -16.08 -9.94 1.86
N LEU A 112 -15.79 -9.36 0.69
CA LEU A 112 -14.42 -9.27 0.17
C LEU A 112 -13.57 -8.32 1.02
N VAL A 113 -14.12 -7.17 1.40
CA VAL A 113 -13.45 -6.18 2.27
C VAL A 113 -13.13 -6.80 3.64
N ASP A 114 -14.09 -7.47 4.27
CA ASP A 114 -13.91 -8.14 5.56
C ASP A 114 -12.81 -9.20 5.48
N LYS A 115 -12.75 -9.95 4.37
CA LYS A 115 -11.70 -10.95 4.14
C LYS A 115 -10.31 -10.33 3.98
N VAL A 116 -10.20 -9.21 3.25
CA VAL A 116 -8.94 -8.44 3.15
C VAL A 116 -8.53 -7.92 4.52
N ALA A 117 -9.46 -7.34 5.28
CA ALA A 117 -9.20 -6.82 6.63
C ALA A 117 -8.69 -7.93 7.56
N SER A 118 -9.32 -9.12 7.54
CA SER A 118 -8.89 -10.28 8.31
C SER A 118 -7.46 -10.71 7.98
N TYR A 119 -7.10 -10.82 6.70
CA TYR A 119 -5.73 -11.16 6.32
C TYR A 119 -4.71 -10.08 6.70
N LYS A 120 -5.08 -8.80 6.57
CA LYS A 120 -4.21 -7.68 7.00
C LYS A 120 -4.03 -7.65 8.52
N ALA A 121 -5.05 -8.01 9.29
CA ALA A 121 -4.95 -8.19 10.74
C ALA A 121 -3.98 -9.33 11.09
N GLN A 122 -4.10 -10.49 10.42
CA GLN A 122 -3.16 -11.61 10.60
C GLN A 122 -1.71 -11.22 10.28
N ALA A 123 -1.49 -10.46 9.21
CA ALA A 123 -0.17 -9.97 8.85
C ALA A 123 0.39 -9.01 9.90
N THR A 124 -0.47 -8.14 10.46
CA THR A 124 -0.11 -7.24 11.56
C THR A 124 0.29 -8.03 12.79
N MET A 125 -0.48 -9.06 13.17
CA MET A 125 -0.14 -9.94 14.28
C MET A 125 1.18 -10.66 14.06
N THR A 126 1.47 -11.09 12.83
CA THR A 126 2.77 -11.68 12.46
C THR A 126 3.91 -10.68 12.67
N HIS A 127 3.73 -9.40 12.31
CA HIS A 127 4.73 -8.36 12.54
C HIS A 127 4.92 -8.07 14.03
N LEU A 128 3.84 -7.97 14.80
CA LEU A 128 3.92 -7.78 16.26
C LEU A 128 4.64 -8.95 16.95
N GLN A 129 4.34 -10.18 16.54
CA GLN A 129 5.02 -11.37 17.03
C GLN A 129 6.52 -11.35 16.69
N CYS A 130 6.87 -10.98 15.45
CA CYS A 130 8.26 -10.78 15.03
C CYS A 130 8.99 -9.76 15.91
N ILE A 131 8.34 -8.63 16.25
CA ILE A 131 8.91 -7.64 17.17
C ILE A 131 9.15 -8.26 18.54
N TYR A 132 8.15 -8.94 19.10
CA TYR A 132 8.20 -9.55 20.42
C TYR A 132 9.31 -10.61 20.52
N ASP A 133 9.36 -11.56 19.57
CA ASP A 133 10.35 -12.63 19.58
C ASP A 133 11.77 -12.10 19.40
N THR A 134 11.95 -11.10 18.52
CA THR A 134 13.25 -10.43 18.37
C THR A 134 13.69 -9.77 19.68
N LYS A 135 12.77 -9.11 20.40
CA LYS A 135 13.06 -8.51 21.72
C LYS A 135 13.40 -9.54 22.79
N LYS A 136 12.89 -10.77 22.70
CA LYS A 136 13.24 -11.86 23.63
C LYS A 136 14.62 -12.45 23.39
N ILE A 137 15.11 -12.40 22.14
CA ILE A 137 16.42 -12.95 21.76
C ILE A 137 17.54 -11.97 22.09
N LEU A 138 17.29 -10.67 21.92
CA LEU A 138 18.29 -9.62 22.11
C LEU A 138 18.37 -9.16 23.57
N SER A 139 19.57 -8.79 24.00
CA SER A 139 19.76 -8.14 25.29
C SER A 139 19.18 -6.72 25.29
N LYS A 140 18.97 -6.14 26.49
CA LYS A 140 18.54 -4.75 26.63
C LYS A 140 19.52 -3.76 25.98
N GLU A 141 20.82 -4.06 26.02
CA GLU A 141 21.85 -3.24 25.39
C GLU A 141 21.77 -3.31 23.86
N GLN A 142 21.68 -4.52 23.30
CA GLN A 142 21.51 -4.72 21.86
C GLN A 142 20.24 -4.04 21.33
N LEU A 143 19.14 -4.07 22.09
CA LEU A 143 17.93 -3.36 21.73
C LEU A 143 18.10 -1.83 21.73
N ARG A 144 18.82 -1.27 22.70
CA ARG A 144 19.15 0.16 22.73
C ARG A 144 19.99 0.55 21.51
N THR A 145 21.00 -0.25 21.16
CA THR A 145 21.83 -0.07 19.97
C THR A 145 21.00 -0.03 18.68
N LEU A 146 19.94 -0.84 18.59
CA LEU A 146 19.09 -0.87 17.40
C LEU A 146 18.07 0.28 17.31
N LEU A 147 17.53 0.72 18.45
CA LEU A 147 16.38 1.64 18.48
C LEU A 147 16.78 3.12 18.61
N HIS A 148 17.99 3.43 19.06
CA HIS A 148 18.43 4.80 19.33
C HIS A 148 19.53 5.27 18.34
N LYS A 149 19.52 4.75 17.12
CA LYS A 149 20.36 5.24 16.00
C LYS A 149 19.56 6.05 15.00
#